data_AF-A0AA37TWH4-F1
#
_entry.id   AF-A0AA37TWH4-F1
#
_cell.length_a   1.000
_cell.length_b   1.000
_cell.length_c   1.000
_cell.angle_alpha   90.00
_cell.angle_beta   90.00
_cell.angle_gamma   90.00
#
_symmetry.space_group_name_H-M   'P 1'
#
loop_
_entity.id
_entity.type
_entity.pdbx_description
1 polymer ?
#
loop_
_entity_poly.entity_id
_entity_poly.type
_entity_poly.pdbx_seq_one_letter_code
_entity_poly.pdbx_strand_id
1 'polypeptide(L)' 'MAEIINLRAVRKAKERLETRAQADANAVKFGRRKVDKRLEAAQLEKAKRDLDGHAMTPKDPE' A
#
# COMPACT_ATOMS: atom_id res chain seq x y z
N MET A 1 -22.10 38.82 14.00
CA MET A 1 -21.31 38.58 12.77
C MET A 1 -21.55 37.14 12.35
N ALA A 2 -22.01 36.91 11.13
CA ALA A 2 -22.19 35.55 10.61
C ALA A 2 -20.86 35.06 10.02
N GLU A 3 -20.44 33.86 10.41
CA GLU A 3 -19.25 33.24 9.86
C GLU A 3 -19.58 32.67 8.47
N ILE A 4 -19.05 33.30 7.42
CA ILE A 4 -19.30 32.89 6.04
C ILE A 4 -18.41 31.68 5.75
N ILE A 5 -18.94 30.48 5.97
CA ILE A 5 -18.21 29.24 5.70
C ILE A 5 -18.44 28.75 4.27
N ASN A 6 -17.36 28.25 3.64
CA ASN A 6 -17.45 27.67 2.32
C ASN A 6 -17.91 26.20 2.39
N LEU A 7 -19.16 25.95 2.01
CA LEU A 7 -19.78 24.62 2.04
C LEU A 7 -19.07 23.60 1.13
N ARG A 8 -18.43 24.02 0.03
CA ARG A 8 -17.62 23.11 -0.81
C ARG A 8 -16.38 22.63 -0.07
N ALA A 9 -15.72 23.52 0.67
CA ALA A 9 -14.53 23.16 1.44
C ALA A 9 -14.87 22.14 2.53
N VAL A 10 -16.01 22.34 3.23
CA VAL A 10 -16.52 21.42 4.25
C VAL A 10 -16.88 20.06 3.65
N ARG A 11 -17.55 20.02 2.49
CA ARG A 11 -17.86 18.76 1.79
C ARG A 11 -16.59 18.00 1.42
N LYS A 12 -15.60 18.69 0.84
CA LYS A 12 -14.31 18.09 0.46
C LYS A 12 -13.50 17.63 1.69
N ALA A 13 -13.68 18.25 2.84
CA ALA A 13 -13.08 17.80 4.08
C ALA A 13 -13.75 16.51 4.60
N LYS A 14 -15.09 16.44 4.54
CA LYS A 14 -15.84 15.21 4.85
C LYS A 14 -15.45 14.03 3.96
N GLU A 15 -15.43 14.22 2.64
CA GLU A 15 -15.04 13.17 1.68
C GLU A 15 -13.63 12.63 1.97
N ARG A 16 -12.68 13.53 2.30
CA ARG A 16 -11.32 13.15 2.69
C ARG A 16 -11.27 12.35 3.99
N LEU A 17 -12.09 12.69 4.97
CA LEU A 17 -12.19 11.96 6.24
C LEU A 17 -12.80 10.56 6.03
N GLU A 18 -13.86 10.46 5.24
CA GLU A 18 -14.50 9.18 4.90
C GLU A 18 -13.54 8.25 4.16
N THR A 19 -12.78 8.80 3.20
CA THR A 19 -11.76 8.05 2.46
C THR A 19 -10.67 7.52 3.40
N ARG A 20 -10.22 8.33 4.38
CA ARG A 20 -9.24 7.89 5.39
C ARG A 20 -9.81 6.79 6.28
N ALA A 21 -11.03 6.95 6.79
CA ALA A 21 -11.67 5.94 7.63
C ALA A 21 -11.85 4.60 6.89
N GLN A 22 -12.21 4.64 5.60
CA GLN A 22 -12.25 3.44 4.75
C GLN A 22 -10.85 2.83 4.55
N ALA A 23 -9.83 3.66 4.33
CA ALA A 23 -8.45 3.18 4.20
C ALA A 23 -7.95 2.51 5.48
N ASP A 24 -8.29 3.04 6.66
CA ASP A 24 -7.93 2.46 7.95
C ASP A 24 -8.70 1.16 8.21
N ALA A 25 -10.02 1.13 7.92
CA ALA A 25 -10.81 -0.08 7.99
C ALA A 25 -10.29 -1.18 7.04
N ASN A 26 -9.84 -0.80 5.84
CA ASN A 26 -9.21 -1.71 4.90
C ASN A 26 -7.81 -2.13 5.33
N ALA A 27 -7.04 -1.28 6.01
CA ALA A 27 -5.76 -1.65 6.59
C ALA A 27 -5.92 -2.71 7.69
N VAL A 28 -6.95 -2.56 8.54
CA VAL A 28 -7.29 -3.56 9.57
C VAL A 28 -7.82 -4.85 8.93
N LYS A 29 -8.75 -4.75 7.98
CA LYS A 29 -9.38 -5.91 7.33
C LYS A 29 -8.44 -6.69 6.43
N PHE A 30 -7.56 -6.01 5.71
CA PHE A 30 -6.71 -6.61 4.68
C PHE A 30 -5.24 -6.68 5.07
N GLY A 31 -4.86 -6.17 6.25
CA GLY A 31 -3.58 -6.38 6.96
C GLY A 31 -2.31 -5.87 6.27
N ARG A 32 -2.32 -5.69 4.95
CA ARG A 32 -1.21 -5.22 4.13
C ARG A 32 -1.75 -4.24 3.10
N ARG A 33 -1.22 -3.01 3.09
CA ARG A 33 -1.58 -2.03 2.06
C ARG A 33 -1.01 -2.48 0.72
N LYS A 34 -1.63 -2.05 -0.38
CA LYS A 34 -1.18 -2.40 -1.75
C LYS A 34 0.29 -2.00 -1.99
N VAL A 35 0.74 -0.93 -1.34
CA VAL A 35 2.12 -0.44 -1.42
C VAL A 35 3.07 -1.39 -0.69
N ASP A 36 2.70 -1.83 0.52
CA ASP A 36 3.49 -2.77 1.32
C ASP A 36 3.64 -4.11 0.61
N LYS A 37 2.55 -4.64 0.02
CA LYS A 37 2.60 -5.86 -0.80
C LYS A 37 3.56 -5.74 -1.98
N ARG A 38 3.58 -4.58 -2.66
CA ARG A 38 4.50 -4.33 -3.79
C ARG A 38 5.94 -4.24 -3.34
N LEU A 39 6.18 -3.61 -2.19
CA LEU A 39 7.51 -3.48 -1.59
C LEU A 39 8.05 -4.85 -1.18
N GLU A 40 7.24 -5.67 -0.49
CA GLU A 40 7.60 -7.05 -0.15
C GLU A 40 7.85 -7.91 -1.39
N ALA A 41 6.99 -7.83 -2.41
CA ALA A 41 7.20 -8.56 -3.66
C ALA A 41 8.52 -8.17 -4.34
N ALA A 42 8.84 -6.87 -4.40
CA ALA A 42 10.10 -6.39 -4.94
C ALA A 42 11.32 -6.86 -4.13
N GLN A 43 11.20 -6.91 -2.79
CA GLN A 43 12.24 -7.43 -1.91
C GLN A 43 12.45 -8.93 -2.11
N LEU A 44 11.37 -9.71 -2.23
CA LEU A 44 11.43 -11.15 -2.50
C LEU A 44 12.06 -11.44 -3.86
N GLU A 45 11.68 -10.71 -4.91
CA GLU A 45 12.27 -10.87 -6.25
C GLU A 45 13.75 -10.45 -6.30
N LYS A 46 14.14 -9.45 -5.50
CA LYS A 46 15.57 -9.13 -5.32
C LYS A 46 16.29 -10.28 -4.61
N ALA A 47 15.76 -10.76 -3.49
CA ALA A 47 16.35 -11.86 -2.74
C ALA A 47 16.48 -13.14 -3.58
N LYS A 48 15.47 -13.46 -4.40
CA LYS A 48 15.54 -14.57 -5.36
C LYS A 48 16.66 -14.38 -6.37
N ARG A 49 16.76 -13.21 -6.99
CA ARG A 49 17.85 -12.92 -7.96
C ARG A 49 19.22 -12.97 -7.33
N ASP A 50 19.37 -12.44 -6.12
CA ASP A 50 20.62 -12.48 -5.38
C ASP A 50 20.99 -13.95 -5.06
N LEU A 51 20.03 -14.76 -4.61
CA LEU A 51 20.25 -16.20 -4.36
C LEU A 51 20.54 -17.00 -5.62
N ASP A 52 19.81 -16.76 -6.72
CA ASP A 52 20.05 -17.41 -8.01
C ASP A 52 21.44 -17.03 -8.56
N GLY A 53 21.90 -15.78 -8.35
CA GLY A 53 23.25 -15.34 -8.73
C GLY A 53 24.38 -15.90 -7.84
N HIS A 54 24.05 -16.32 -6.61
CA HIS A 54 24.96 -16.98 -5.68
C HIS A 54 24.87 -18.52 -5.72
N ALA A 55 23.92 -19.08 -6.47
CA ALA A 55 23.78 -20.51 -6.63
C ALA A 55 24.95 -21.05 -7.48
N MET A 56 25.81 -21.86 -6.85
CA MET A 56 26.97 -22.48 -7.48
C MET A 56 26.64 -23.84 -8.14
N THR A 57 25.41 -24.32 -7.97
CA THR A 57 24.87 -25.52 -8.62
C THR A 57 23.84 -25.11 -9.67
N PRO A 58 23.85 -25.70 -10.88
CA PRO A 58 22.79 -25.47 -11.85
C PRO A 58 21.45 -25.86 -11.22
N LYS A 59 20.46 -24.99 -11.34
CA LYS A 59 19.09 -25.29 -10.92
C LYS A 59 18.55 -26.28 -11.94
N ASP A 60 18.62 -27.57 -11.61
CA ASP A 60 18.15 -28.65 -12.47
C ASP A 60 16.69 -28.39 -12.88
N PRO A 61 16.37 -28.45 -14.18
CA PRO A 61 15.00 -28.34 -14.66
C PRO A 61 14.32 -29.71 -14.53
N GLU A 62 13.29 -29.80 -13.68
CA GLU A 62 12.16 -30.72 -13.92
C GLU A 62 10.99 -29.93 -14.50
#